data_AF-A0A2G5R2V1-F1
#
_entry.id   AF-A0A2G5R2V1-F1
#
_cell.length_a   1.000
_cell.length_b   1.000
_cell.length_c   1.000
_cell.angle_alpha   90.00
_cell.angle_beta   90.00
_cell.angle_gamma   90.00
#
_symmetry.space_group_name_H-M   'P 1'
#
loop_
_entity.id
_entity.type
_entity.pdbx_description
1 polymer ?
#
loop_
_entity_poly.entity_id
_entity_poly.type
_entity_poly.pdbx_seq_one_letter_code
_entity_poly.pdbx_strand_id
1 'polypeptide(L)'
;MTLPQEPSLEPIDYWRAVSRRGVLALGFCVRRTIEGPTLVAELTGPLDGWTRRAALAAIGVHDDAERTRDLALVAARAVLTMALEHTPAMTALEAYQGLLIDAVWRAVEDDPPRKIEILGRSAPI
;
A
#
# COMPACT_ATOMS: atom_id res chain seq x y z
N MET A 1 44.13 18.31 7.44
CA MET A 1 43.46 17.15 6.85
C MET A 1 42.14 16.97 7.57
N THR A 2 41.04 17.35 6.93
CA THR A 2 39.68 17.24 7.47
C THR A 2 39.22 15.81 7.25
N LEU A 3 38.85 15.11 8.33
CA LEU A 3 38.27 13.76 8.22
C LEU A 3 36.93 13.86 7.46
N PRO A 4 36.64 12.93 6.53
CA PRO A 4 35.34 12.89 5.87
C PRO A 4 34.26 12.67 6.93
N GLN A 5 33.27 13.55 6.97
CA GLN A 5 32.10 13.38 7.84
C GLN A 5 31.42 12.07 7.46
N GLU A 6 31.34 11.14 8.42
CA GLU A 6 30.50 9.95 8.25
C GLU A 6 29.08 10.40 7.95
N PRO A 7 28.39 9.81 6.95
CA PRO A 7 27.00 10.10 6.70
C PRO A 7 26.24 9.83 7.99
N SER A 8 25.58 10.86 8.53
CA SER A 8 24.75 10.74 9.72
C SER A 8 23.76 9.59 9.49
N LEU A 9 23.92 8.51 10.25
CA LEU A 9 22.99 7.39 10.22
C LEU A 9 21.66 7.90 10.79
N GLU A 10 20.76 8.33 9.92
CA GLU A 10 19.40 8.65 10.31
C GLU A 10 18.72 7.36 10.81
N PRO A 11 18.10 7.37 12.00
CA PRO A 11 17.37 6.22 12.50
C PRO A 11 16.25 5.85 11.53
N ILE A 12 16.26 4.60 11.06
CA ILE A 12 15.17 4.08 10.22
C ILE A 12 13.98 3.78 11.12
N ASP A 13 12.82 4.37 10.81
CA ASP A 13 11.54 3.89 11.33
C ASP A 13 11.22 2.53 10.69
N TYR A 14 11.55 1.47 11.44
CA TYR A 14 11.41 0.08 10.99
C TYR A 14 9.98 -0.23 10.54
N TRP A 15 8.98 0.21 11.28
CA TRP A 15 7.58 -0.14 11.01
C TRP A 15 7.04 0.62 9.81
N ARG A 16 7.42 1.89 9.66
CA ARG A 16 7.11 2.65 8.46
C ARG A 16 7.76 2.03 7.21
N ALA A 17 8.99 1.55 7.32
CA ALA A 17 9.66 0.82 6.24
C ALA A 17 8.96 -0.51 5.91
N VAL A 18 8.49 -1.26 6.91
CA VAL A 18 7.70 -2.49 6.72
C VAL A 18 6.38 -2.19 6.00
N SER A 19 5.62 -1.17 6.44
CA SER A 19 4.37 -0.76 5.77
C SER A 19 4.62 -0.38 4.31
N ARG A 20 5.68 0.40 4.05
CA ARG A 20 6.09 0.75 2.68
C ARG A 20 6.37 -0.49 1.83
N ARG A 21 7.16 -1.45 2.33
CA ARG A 21 7.46 -2.69 1.60
C ARG A 21 6.21 -3.52 1.34
N GLY A 22 5.28 -3.55 2.29
CA GLY A 22 4.00 -4.24 2.13
C GLY A 22 3.20 -3.73 0.92
N VAL A 23 3.03 -2.41 0.82
CA VAL A 23 2.31 -1.79 -0.31
C VAL A 23 3.03 -2.01 -1.64
N LEU A 24 4.36 -1.86 -1.66
CA LEU A 24 5.15 -2.03 -2.88
C LEU A 24 5.25 -3.48 -3.37
N ALA A 25 4.88 -4.45 -2.53
CA ALA A 25 4.80 -5.86 -2.90
C ALA A 25 3.43 -6.25 -3.50
N LEU A 26 2.54 -5.28 -3.71
CA LEU A 26 1.24 -5.47 -4.34
C LEU A 26 1.30 -5.16 -5.84
N GLY A 27 0.66 -6.02 -6.62
CA GLY A 27 0.29 -5.79 -8.00
C GLY A 27 -1.15 -5.32 -8.06
N PHE A 28 -1.44 -4.43 -9.00
CA PHE A 28 -2.79 -3.90 -9.19
C PHE A 28 -3.29 -4.22 -10.60
N CYS A 29 -4.50 -4.72 -10.71
CA CYS A 29 -5.15 -5.03 -11.98
C CYS A 29 -6.61 -4.59 -11.96
N VAL A 30 -7.19 -4.38 -13.14
CA VAL A 30 -8.63 -4.07 -13.28
C VAL A 30 -9.37 -5.35 -13.63
N ARG A 31 -10.37 -5.69 -12.81
CA ARG A 31 -11.30 -6.79 -13.07
C ARG A 31 -12.66 -6.20 -13.42
N ARG A 32 -13.28 -6.66 -14.49
CA ARG A 32 -14.66 -6.26 -14.84
C ARG A 32 -15.64 -7.13 -14.07
N THR A 33 -16.51 -6.48 -13.30
CA THR A 33 -17.61 -7.12 -12.58
C THR A 33 -18.95 -6.62 -13.12
N ILE A 34 -20.06 -7.13 -12.58
CA ILE A 34 -21.42 -6.67 -12.94
C ILE A 34 -21.63 -5.20 -12.55
N GLU A 35 -20.93 -4.72 -11.51
CA GLU A 35 -21.05 -3.36 -10.99
C GLU A 35 -20.12 -2.36 -11.69
N GLY A 36 -19.17 -2.85 -12.51
CA GLY A 36 -18.23 -2.02 -13.27
C GLY A 36 -16.78 -2.50 -13.16
N PRO A 37 -15.81 -1.70 -13.65
CA PRO A 37 -14.39 -1.97 -13.46
C PRO A 37 -14.02 -1.80 -11.99
N THR A 38 -13.39 -2.82 -11.42
CA THR A 38 -12.91 -2.85 -10.03
C THR A 38 -11.40 -2.99 -10.04
N LEU A 39 -10.71 -2.08 -9.35
CA LEU A 39 -9.28 -2.24 -9.09
C LEU A 39 -9.10 -3.33 -8.02
N VAL A 40 -8.25 -4.31 -8.30
CA VAL A 40 -7.93 -5.42 -7.40
C VAL A 40 -6.45 -5.35 -7.06
N ALA A 41 -6.12 -5.58 -5.79
CA ALA A 41 -4.76 -5.73 -5.30
C ALA A 41 -4.41 -7.20 -5.06
N GLU A 42 -3.26 -7.66 -5.56
CA GLU A 42 -2.79 -9.03 -5.43
C GLU A 42 -1.31 -9.06 -5.01
N LEU A 43 -0.86 -10.13 -4.35
CA LEU A 43 0.55 -10.28 -3.99
C LEU A 43 1.39 -10.59 -5.24
N THR A 44 2.52 -9.89 -5.46
CA THR A 44 3.37 -10.12 -6.66
C THR A 44 4.38 -11.26 -6.53
N GLY A 45 4.29 -12.10 -5.49
CA GLY A 45 5.22 -13.20 -5.28
C GLY A 45 5.16 -13.79 -3.87
N PRO A 46 6.04 -14.77 -3.57
CA PRO A 46 6.17 -15.29 -2.22
C PRO A 46 6.72 -14.20 -1.30
N LEU A 47 5.88 -13.76 -0.35
CA LEU A 47 6.28 -12.86 0.72
C LEU A 47 6.30 -13.62 2.04
N ASP A 48 7.18 -13.22 2.94
CA ASP A 48 7.30 -13.81 4.27
C ASP A 48 7.31 -12.75 5.38
N GLY A 49 7.23 -13.25 6.61
CA GLY A 49 7.34 -12.45 7.82
C GLY A 49 6.43 -11.22 7.85
N TRP A 50 7.02 -10.10 8.26
CA TRP A 50 6.31 -8.83 8.42
C TRP A 50 5.93 -8.18 7.10
N THR A 51 6.69 -8.41 6.02
CA THR A 51 6.36 -7.87 4.70
C THR A 51 5.05 -8.47 4.18
N ARG A 52 4.87 -9.80 4.33
CA ARG A 52 3.59 -10.45 3.95
C ARG A 52 2.42 -9.89 4.75
N ARG A 53 2.57 -9.74 6.06
CA ARG A 53 1.50 -9.21 6.93
C ARG A 53 1.16 -7.77 6.57
N ALA A 54 2.17 -6.94 6.29
CA ALA A 54 1.97 -5.57 5.83
C ALA A 54 1.31 -5.49 4.46
N ALA A 55 1.64 -6.40 3.53
CA ALA A 55 0.98 -6.49 2.23
C ALA A 55 -0.51 -6.87 2.37
N LEU A 56 -0.83 -7.84 3.24
CA LEU A 56 -2.23 -8.19 3.55
C LEU A 56 -2.97 -7.04 4.23
N ALA A 57 -2.31 -6.32 5.14
CA ALA A 57 -2.90 -5.12 5.75
C ALA A 57 -3.18 -4.03 4.72
N ALA A 58 -2.28 -3.85 3.75
CA ALA A 58 -2.46 -2.93 2.63
C ALA A 58 -3.62 -3.34 1.72
N ILE A 59 -3.84 -4.64 1.49
CA ILE A 59 -5.04 -5.14 0.78
C ILE A 59 -6.30 -4.76 1.57
N GLY A 60 -6.33 -4.98 2.90
CA GLY A 60 -7.47 -4.57 3.72
C GLY A 60 -7.79 -3.07 3.63
N VAL A 61 -6.75 -2.21 3.67
CA VAL A 61 -6.93 -0.76 3.50
C VAL A 61 -7.36 -0.40 2.07
N HIS A 62 -6.86 -1.11 1.06
CA HIS A 62 -7.28 -0.94 -0.34
C HIS A 62 -8.76 -1.29 -0.53
N ASP A 63 -9.21 -2.42 0.03
CA ASP A 63 -10.60 -2.89 -0.05
C ASP A 63 -11.55 -1.89 0.63
N ASP A 64 -11.14 -1.33 1.77
CA ASP A 64 -11.91 -0.31 2.50
C ASP A 64 -11.78 1.11 1.90
N ALA A 65 -10.93 1.30 0.88
CA ALA A 65 -10.66 2.63 0.33
C ALA A 65 -11.90 3.31 -0.27
N GLU A 66 -12.94 2.59 -0.69
CA GLU A 66 -14.19 3.20 -1.16
C GLU A 66 -15.08 3.71 -0.02
N ARG A 67 -14.87 3.21 1.20
CA ARG A 67 -15.66 3.56 2.39
C ARG A 67 -14.96 4.57 3.30
N THR A 68 -13.72 4.90 2.98
CA THR A 68 -12.93 5.89 3.71
C THR A 68 -13.41 7.32 3.47
N ARG A 69 -13.05 8.23 4.37
CA ARG A 69 -13.21 9.68 4.20
C ARG A 69 -12.00 10.33 3.51
N ASP A 70 -10.96 9.55 3.22
CA ASP A 70 -9.78 10.03 2.49
C ASP A 70 -10.10 10.18 0.99
N LEU A 71 -10.58 11.38 0.63
CA LEU A 71 -10.95 11.70 -0.75
C LEU A 71 -9.77 11.62 -1.72
N ALA A 72 -8.54 11.85 -1.27
CA ALA A 72 -7.36 11.75 -2.12
C ALA A 72 -7.10 10.28 -2.49
N LEU A 73 -7.20 9.37 -1.52
CA LEU A 73 -7.06 7.94 -1.77
C LEU A 73 -8.17 7.41 -2.70
N VAL A 74 -9.41 7.83 -2.50
CA VAL A 74 -10.56 7.49 -3.37
C VAL A 74 -10.31 7.98 -4.80
N ALA A 75 -9.92 9.25 -4.96
CA ALA A 75 -9.68 9.84 -6.28
C ALA A 75 -8.51 9.15 -7.00
N ALA A 76 -7.40 8.87 -6.31
CA ALA A 76 -6.26 8.17 -6.88
C ALA A 76 -6.61 6.74 -7.30
N ARG A 77 -7.44 6.02 -6.52
CA ARG A 77 -7.96 4.70 -6.90
C ARG A 77 -8.76 4.77 -8.20
N ALA A 78 -9.66 5.76 -8.33
CA ALA A 78 -10.45 5.94 -9.55
C ALA A 78 -9.58 6.27 -10.77
N VAL A 79 -8.60 7.18 -10.61
CA VAL A 79 -7.65 7.54 -11.68
C VAL A 79 -6.84 6.34 -12.12
N LEU A 80 -6.32 5.54 -11.17
CA LEU A 80 -5.56 4.33 -11.50
C LEU A 80 -6.43 3.29 -12.23
N THR A 81 -7.69 3.11 -11.78
CA THR A 81 -8.66 2.22 -12.44
C THR A 81 -8.85 2.62 -13.90
N MET A 82 -9.17 3.89 -14.16
CA MET A 82 -9.39 4.40 -15.51
C MET A 82 -8.13 4.30 -16.39
N ALA A 83 -6.96 4.60 -15.83
CA ALA A 83 -5.71 4.57 -16.58
C ALA A 83 -5.33 3.14 -17.01
N LEU A 84 -5.51 2.15 -16.13
CA LEU A 84 -5.22 0.74 -16.40
C LEU A 84 -6.17 0.10 -17.41
N GLU A 85 -7.37 0.64 -17.61
CA GLU A 85 -8.26 0.18 -18.68
C GLU A 85 -7.73 0.45 -20.09
N HIS A 86 -6.76 1.38 -20.23
CA HIS A 86 -6.29 1.84 -21.53
C HIS A 86 -4.78 1.68 -21.72
N THR A 87 -3.99 1.79 -20.65
CA THR A 87 -2.52 1.90 -20.75
C THR A 87 -1.80 1.38 -19.50
N PRO A 88 -0.50 1.02 -19.60
CA PRO A 88 0.36 0.92 -18.43
C PRO A 88 0.41 2.27 -17.68
N ALA A 89 -0.04 2.29 -16.43
CA ALA A 89 -0.35 3.51 -15.68
C ALA A 89 0.65 3.84 -14.57
N MET A 90 1.96 3.83 -14.86
CA MET A 90 3.02 3.94 -13.84
C MET A 90 2.89 5.17 -12.93
N THR A 91 2.64 6.36 -13.47
CA THR A 91 2.49 7.58 -12.66
C THR A 91 1.26 7.51 -11.75
N ALA A 92 0.14 6.97 -12.24
CA ALA A 92 -1.06 6.78 -11.41
C ALA A 92 -0.84 5.72 -10.33
N LEU A 93 -0.08 4.66 -10.65
CA LEU A 93 0.29 3.62 -9.70
C LEU A 93 1.16 4.17 -8.58
N GLU A 94 2.21 4.92 -8.91
CA GLU A 94 3.09 5.55 -7.91
C GLU A 94 2.33 6.51 -7.00
N ALA A 95 1.44 7.33 -7.57
CA ALA A 95 0.60 8.25 -6.80
C ALA A 95 -0.34 7.49 -5.84
N TYR A 96 -1.00 6.44 -6.34
CA TYR A 96 -1.88 5.62 -5.52
C TYR A 96 -1.13 4.87 -4.43
N GLN A 97 0.01 4.25 -4.76
CA GLN A 97 0.86 3.55 -3.79
C GLN A 97 1.36 4.50 -2.71
N GLY A 98 1.75 5.74 -3.04
CA GLY A 98 2.14 6.75 -2.06
C GLY A 98 1.04 7.04 -1.04
N LEU A 99 -0.19 7.28 -1.52
CA LEU A 99 -1.34 7.52 -0.64
C LEU A 99 -1.72 6.28 0.18
N LEU A 100 -1.63 5.09 -0.40
CA LEU A 100 -1.90 3.85 0.29
C LEU A 100 -0.87 3.57 1.39
N ILE A 101 0.42 3.87 1.16
CA ILE A 101 1.48 3.78 2.18
C ILE A 101 1.15 4.67 3.38
N ASP A 102 0.77 5.92 3.13
CA ASP A 102 0.41 6.86 4.20
C ASP A 102 -0.85 6.42 4.94
N ALA A 103 -1.86 5.91 4.22
CA ALA A 103 -3.09 5.38 4.82
C ALA A 103 -2.81 4.16 5.72
N VAL A 104 -2.00 3.21 5.24
CA VAL A 104 -1.57 2.05 6.03
C VAL A 104 -0.78 2.51 7.26
N TRP A 105 0.16 3.45 7.09
CA TRP A 105 0.95 3.96 8.21
C TRP A 105 0.06 4.59 9.30
N ARG A 106 -0.82 5.53 8.93
CA ARG A 106 -1.78 6.15 9.88
C ARG A 106 -2.66 5.12 10.58
N ALA A 107 -3.07 4.07 9.85
CA ALA A 107 -3.88 3.02 10.43
C ALA A 107 -3.12 2.22 11.51
N VAL A 108 -1.79 2.11 11.41
CA VAL A 108 -0.99 1.24 12.28
C VAL A 108 -0.09 1.97 13.28
N GLU A 109 0.16 3.28 13.12
CA GLU A 109 1.23 4.01 13.82
C GLU A 109 1.21 3.92 15.35
N ASP A 110 0.03 3.83 15.98
CA ASP A 110 -0.07 3.71 17.44
C ASP A 110 0.39 2.35 18.01
N ASP A 111 0.25 1.27 17.24
CA ASP A 111 0.67 -0.09 17.60
C ASP A 111 0.90 -0.91 16.32
N PRO A 112 2.04 -0.68 15.64
CA PRO A 112 2.26 -1.23 14.32
C PRO A 112 2.17 -2.76 14.22
N PRO A 113 2.85 -3.55 15.07
CA PRO A 113 2.82 -5.01 14.93
C PRO A 113 1.40 -5.57 15.10
N ARG A 114 0.66 -5.11 16.11
CA ARG A 114 -0.69 -5.61 16.38
C ARG A 114 -1.68 -5.18 15.29
N LYS A 115 -1.66 -3.91 14.90
CA LYS A 115 -2.63 -3.38 13.93
C LYS A 115 -2.38 -3.92 12.51
N ILE A 116 -1.12 -4.15 12.11
CA ILE A 116 -0.79 -4.87 10.87
C ILE A 116 -1.42 -6.26 10.87
N GLU A 117 -1.34 -7.01 11.97
CA GLU A 117 -1.94 -8.34 12.04
C GLU A 117 -3.47 -8.31 11.97
N ILE A 118 -4.12 -7.32 12.59
CA ILE A 118 -5.59 -7.19 12.56
C ILE A 118 -6.07 -6.85 11.15
N LEU A 119 -5.46 -5.85 10.51
CA LEU A 119 -5.79 -5.44 9.15
C LEU A 119 -5.55 -6.58 8.16
N GLY A 120 -4.42 -7.28 8.29
CA GLY A 120 -4.05 -8.38 7.39
C GLY A 120 -4.93 -9.64 7.52
N ARG A 121 -5.75 -9.77 8.57
CA ARG A 121 -6.74 -10.86 8.70
C ARG A 121 -8.05 -10.57 7.98
N SER A 122 -8.32 -9.31 7.66
CA SER A 122 -9.58 -8.89 7.02
C SER A 122 -9.52 -9.03 5.49
N ALA A 123 -8.33 -9.19 4.91
CA ALA A 123 -8.14 -9.45 3.49
C ALA A 123 -8.53 -10.92 3.16
N PRO A 124 -9.39 -11.15 2.14
CA PRO A 124 -9.70 -12.51 1.68
C PRO A 124 -8.43 -13.19 1.13
N ILE A 125 -8.26 -14.48 1.44
CA ILE A 125 -7.16 -15.33 0.97
C ILE A 125 -7.44 -15.80 -0.46
#